data_AF-A0AA88YR05-F1
#
_entry.id   AF-A0AA88YR05-F1
#
_cell.length_a   1.000
_cell.length_b   1.000
_cell.length_c   1.000
_cell.angle_alpha   90.00
_cell.angle_beta   90.00
_cell.angle_gamma   90.00
#
_symmetry.space_group_name_H-M   'P 1'
#
loop_
_entity.id
_entity.type
_entity.pdbx_description
1 polymer ?
#
loop_
_entity_poly.entity_id
_entity_poly.type
_entity_poly.pdbx_seq_one_letter_code
_entity_poly.pdbx_strand_id
1 'polypeptide(L)'
;MSFFGLTQLGYQNTIREGSAKAKMDPRRAKTQIGFVALPPLTDKNPPRRSIVPTDQVSGYGPGPDGSHVEHTRMRTKHIRIPKEPYEIYRFPLSTTQNVGWWTHKEPLKKNEPWTHVHRHVHINSEMTRFVNEMSLTNREFTLF
;
A
#
# COMPACT_ATOMS: atom_id res chain seq x y z
N MET A 1 26.76 6.58 12.40
CA MET A 1 27.57 5.34 12.34
C MET A 1 26.63 4.16 12.15
N SER A 2 26.62 3.53 10.97
CA SER A 2 25.82 2.32 10.71
C SER A 2 26.70 1.09 10.95
N PHE A 3 26.33 0.27 11.94
CA PHE A 3 27.04 -0.96 12.27
C PHE A 3 26.74 -2.04 11.22
N PHE A 4 27.76 -2.44 10.46
CA PHE A 4 27.72 -3.52 9.47
C PHE A 4 27.63 -4.91 10.13
N GLY A 5 26.57 -5.17 10.92
CA GLY A 5 26.25 -6.51 11.43
C GLY A 5 27.26 -7.18 12.38
N LEU A 6 28.43 -6.57 12.62
CA LEU A 6 29.53 -7.14 13.40
C LEU A 6 29.22 -7.28 14.89
N THR A 7 28.46 -6.36 15.47
CA THR A 7 28.19 -6.35 16.92
C THR A 7 26.87 -6.99 17.30
N GLN A 8 26.00 -7.35 16.34
CA GLN A 8 24.62 -7.85 16.55
C GLN A 8 23.74 -7.00 17.51
N LEU A 9 24.23 -5.83 17.92
CA LEU A 9 23.53 -4.89 18.78
C LEU A 9 22.76 -3.92 17.88
N GLY A 10 21.56 -4.33 17.46
CA GLY A 10 20.63 -3.51 16.67
C GLY A 10 19.83 -4.29 15.62
N TYR A 11 18.83 -3.63 15.05
CA TYR A 11 17.98 -4.15 13.97
C TYR A 11 18.78 -4.28 12.66
N GLN A 12 19.24 -5.49 12.34
CA GLN A 12 20.08 -5.74 11.15
C GLN A 12 19.29 -5.71 9.84
N ASN A 13 17.98 -5.97 9.90
CA ASN A 13 17.09 -6.00 8.74
C ASN A 13 15.84 -5.16 9.03
N THR A 14 16.04 -3.85 9.24
CA THR A 14 15.03 -2.90 9.71
C THR A 14 13.68 -3.03 8.98
N ILE A 15 13.69 -3.18 7.65
CA ILE A 15 12.48 -3.33 6.83
C ILE A 15 11.75 -4.66 7.12
N ARG A 16 12.51 -5.76 7.17
CA ARG A 16 11.94 -7.08 7.46
C ARG A 16 11.38 -7.10 8.88
N GLU A 17 12.08 -6.49 9.82
CA GLU A 17 11.74 -6.50 11.24
C GLU A 17 10.50 -5.67 11.57
N GLY A 18 10.23 -4.62 10.77
CA GLY A 18 8.96 -3.90 10.85
C GLY A 18 7.78 -4.59 10.15
N SER A 19 7.98 -5.72 9.45
CA SER A 19 6.87 -6.46 8.83
C SER A 19 6.00 -7.17 9.86
N ALA A 20 4.69 -7.26 9.61
CA ALA A 20 3.76 -7.97 10.50
C ALA A 20 4.13 -9.46 10.65
N LYS A 21 4.63 -10.08 9.56
CA LYS A 21 5.10 -11.47 9.55
C LYS A 21 6.30 -11.71 10.47
N ALA A 22 7.20 -10.74 10.63
CA ALA A 22 8.36 -10.89 11.51
C ALA A 22 8.00 -10.97 13.00
N LYS A 23 6.84 -10.45 13.41
CA LYS A 23 6.32 -10.63 14.78
C LYS A 23 5.81 -12.05 15.02
N MET A 24 5.25 -12.68 13.98
CA MET A 24 4.61 -14.00 14.08
C MET A 24 5.59 -15.16 13.95
N ASP A 25 6.84 -14.94 13.55
CA ASP A 25 7.83 -16.01 13.38
C ASP A 25 8.37 -16.49 14.74
N PRO A 26 7.99 -17.69 15.22
CA PRO A 26 8.43 -18.20 16.53
C PRO A 26 9.89 -18.71 16.49
N ARG A 27 10.51 -18.84 15.29
CA ARG A 27 11.85 -19.43 15.12
C ARG A 27 13.00 -18.45 15.40
N ARG A 28 12.70 -17.24 15.86
CA ARG A 28 13.70 -16.18 16.09
C ARG A 28 14.68 -16.46 17.23
N ALA A 29 14.50 -17.53 18.00
CA ALA A 29 15.29 -17.76 19.21
C ALA A 29 16.66 -18.43 18.99
N LYS A 30 16.94 -19.15 17.89
CA LYS A 30 18.19 -19.98 17.81
C LYS A 30 18.90 -20.12 16.47
N THR A 31 18.29 -19.81 15.33
CA THR A 31 18.91 -20.06 14.00
C THR A 31 19.50 -18.84 13.30
N GLN A 32 19.44 -17.64 13.90
CA GLN A 32 19.98 -16.41 13.30
C GLN A 32 21.44 -16.11 13.66
N ILE A 33 22.14 -17.03 14.35
CA ILE A 33 23.54 -16.83 14.78
C ILE A 33 24.54 -16.91 13.61
N GLY A 34 24.12 -17.42 12.45
CA GLY A 34 24.92 -17.41 11.22
C GLY A 34 24.18 -16.66 10.11
N PHE A 35 24.91 -15.87 9.34
CA PHE A 35 24.48 -15.07 8.18
C PHE A 35 23.80 -15.84 7.02
N VAL A 36 23.30 -17.07 7.23
CA VAL A 36 22.77 -17.96 6.20
C VAL A 36 21.52 -18.69 6.68
N ALA A 37 20.48 -17.95 7.08
CA ALA A 37 19.14 -18.50 7.06
C ALA A 37 18.43 -17.94 5.83
N LEU A 38 18.78 -18.49 4.66
CA LEU A 38 17.94 -18.35 3.46
C LEU A 38 16.51 -18.76 3.87
N PRO A 39 15.48 -18.02 3.43
CA PRO A 39 14.10 -18.45 3.68
C PRO A 39 13.95 -19.90 3.22
N PRO A 40 13.14 -20.73 3.91
CA PRO A 40 12.92 -22.10 3.48
C PRO A 40 12.53 -22.10 2.00
N LEU A 41 13.18 -22.94 1.19
CA LEU A 41 12.87 -23.03 -0.23
C LEU A 41 11.38 -23.35 -0.36
N THR A 42 10.62 -22.36 -0.84
CA THR A 42 9.24 -22.57 -1.29
C THR A 42 9.22 -23.70 -2.32
N ASP A 43 8.14 -24.49 -2.28
CA ASP A 43 7.96 -25.72 -3.05
C ASP A 43 8.60 -25.67 -4.45
N LYS A 44 9.34 -26.74 -4.80
CA LYS A 44 10.04 -26.88 -6.09
C LYS A 44 9.14 -26.71 -7.31
N ASN A 45 7.81 -26.83 -7.14
CA ASN A 45 6.85 -26.75 -8.22
C ASN A 45 5.68 -25.84 -7.81
N PRO A 46 5.87 -24.50 -7.82
CA PRO A 46 4.72 -23.61 -7.67
C PRO A 46 3.70 -23.93 -8.77
N PRO A 47 2.39 -23.83 -8.49
CA PRO A 47 1.38 -24.05 -9.53
C PRO A 47 1.70 -23.17 -10.74
N ARG A 48 1.51 -23.72 -11.95
CA ARG A 48 1.72 -22.99 -13.20
C ARG A 48 0.89 -21.71 -13.15
N ARG A 49 1.57 -20.58 -12.94
CA ARG A 49 0.93 -19.28 -12.80
C ARG A 49 0.26 -18.95 -14.13
N SER A 50 -1.01 -18.58 -14.09
CA SER A 50 -1.76 -18.25 -15.30
C SER A 50 -1.09 -17.09 -16.03
N ILE A 51 -0.91 -17.23 -17.36
CA ILE A 51 -0.44 -16.15 -18.24
C ILE A 51 -1.41 -14.96 -18.20
N VAL A 52 -2.69 -15.26 -17.99
CA VAL A 52 -3.78 -14.30 -17.87
C VAL A 52 -4.06 -14.05 -16.38
N PRO A 53 -3.96 -12.81 -15.88
CA PRO A 53 -4.45 -12.46 -14.56
C PRO A 53 -5.93 -12.84 -14.47
N THR A 54 -6.31 -13.62 -13.47
CA THR A 54 -7.70 -14.09 -13.27
C THR A 54 -8.70 -12.97 -13.02
N ASP A 55 -8.22 -11.74 -12.81
CA ASP A 55 -9.00 -10.50 -12.84
C ASP A 55 -8.25 -9.44 -13.65
N GLN A 56 -8.53 -9.33 -14.95
CA GLN A 56 -7.96 -8.31 -15.85
C GLN A 56 -8.54 -6.89 -15.63
N VAL A 57 -9.50 -6.72 -14.72
CA VAL A 57 -10.21 -5.44 -14.51
C VAL A 57 -9.54 -4.57 -13.46
N SER A 58 -8.66 -5.14 -12.63
CA SER A 58 -8.03 -4.43 -11.54
C SER A 58 -6.52 -4.44 -11.75
N GLY A 59 -5.86 -3.28 -11.70
CA GLY A 59 -4.40 -3.20 -11.69
C GLY A 59 -3.76 -3.79 -10.42
N TYR A 60 -4.45 -4.71 -9.74
CA TYR A 60 -4.06 -5.34 -8.50
C TYR A 60 -3.81 -6.84 -8.73
N GLY A 61 -2.79 -7.38 -8.07
CA GLY A 61 -2.44 -8.80 -8.13
C GLY A 61 -2.08 -9.36 -6.75
N PRO A 62 -1.94 -10.69 -6.63
CA PRO A 62 -1.71 -11.37 -5.34
C PRO A 62 -0.40 -10.97 -4.64
N GLY A 63 0.50 -10.29 -5.35
CA GLY A 63 1.81 -9.89 -4.86
C GLY A 63 2.92 -10.79 -5.37
N PRO A 64 4.19 -10.43 -5.11
CA PRO A 64 5.35 -11.15 -5.64
C PRO A 64 5.77 -12.39 -4.83
N ASP A 65 5.11 -12.70 -3.70
CA ASP A 65 5.38 -13.86 -2.83
C ASP A 65 6.86 -14.07 -2.44
N GLY A 66 7.64 -12.99 -2.36
CA GLY A 66 9.07 -13.05 -2.05
C GLY A 66 9.99 -13.32 -3.25
N SER A 67 9.45 -13.49 -4.46
CA SER A 67 10.23 -13.58 -5.70
C SER A 67 10.58 -12.20 -6.25
N HIS A 68 11.88 -11.95 -6.44
CA HIS A 68 12.37 -10.71 -7.04
C HIS A 68 11.96 -10.58 -8.52
N VAL A 69 11.97 -11.69 -9.27
CA VAL A 69 11.62 -11.73 -10.70
C VAL A 69 10.14 -11.41 -10.90
N GLU A 70 9.27 -11.91 -10.02
CA GLU A 70 7.85 -11.56 -10.07
C GLU A 70 7.63 -10.10 -9.66
N HIS A 71 8.35 -9.62 -8.65
CA HIS A 71 8.27 -8.21 -8.25
C HIS A 71 8.66 -7.26 -9.38
N THR A 72 9.75 -7.53 -10.10
CA THR A 72 10.16 -6.70 -11.25
C THR A 72 9.13 -6.78 -12.38
N ARG A 73 8.64 -7.98 -12.71
CA ARG A 73 7.58 -8.16 -13.72
C ARG A 73 6.30 -7.38 -13.37
N MET A 74 5.84 -7.47 -12.12
CA MET A 74 4.67 -6.75 -11.63
C MET A 74 4.87 -5.24 -11.73
N ARG A 75 6.04 -4.73 -11.31
CA ARG A 75 6.39 -3.31 -11.41
C ARG A 75 6.34 -2.82 -12.86
N THR A 76 6.95 -3.54 -13.80
CA THR A 76 6.94 -3.20 -15.23
C THR A 76 5.53 -3.20 -15.81
N LYS A 77 4.68 -4.12 -15.36
CA LYS A 77 3.28 -4.22 -15.78
C LYS A 77 2.32 -3.33 -14.97
N HIS A 78 2.84 -2.51 -14.06
CA HIS A 78 2.03 -1.65 -13.17
C HIS A 78 1.00 -2.42 -12.33
N ILE A 79 1.27 -3.68 -12.02
CA ILE A 79 0.43 -4.52 -11.16
C ILE A 79 0.80 -4.22 -9.71
N ARG A 80 -0.15 -3.69 -8.94
CA ARG A 80 -0.01 -3.29 -7.55
C ARG A 80 -0.48 -4.38 -6.59
N ILE A 81 -0.07 -4.30 -5.34
CA ILE A 81 -0.56 -5.17 -4.27
C ILE A 81 -1.82 -4.50 -3.70
N PRO A 82 -2.94 -5.22 -3.50
CA PRO A 82 -4.16 -4.65 -2.94
C PRO A 82 -4.07 -4.34 -1.45
N LYS A 83 -3.07 -4.88 -0.76
CA LYS A 83 -2.83 -4.68 0.68
C LYS A 83 -2.26 -3.29 0.97
N GLU A 84 -2.84 -2.63 1.95
CA GLU A 84 -2.38 -1.32 2.42
C GLU A 84 -1.13 -1.45 3.32
N PRO A 85 -0.31 -0.40 3.48
CA PRO A 85 0.93 -0.46 4.27
C PRO A 85 0.73 -0.93 5.72
N TYR A 86 -0.38 -0.55 6.36
CA TYR A 86 -0.71 -0.95 7.74
C TYR A 86 -0.99 -2.45 7.88
N GLU A 87 -1.34 -3.15 6.79
CA GLU A 87 -1.56 -4.60 6.78
C GLU A 87 -0.25 -5.38 6.61
N ILE A 88 0.71 -4.76 5.93
CA ILE A 88 2.00 -5.39 5.59
C ILE A 88 3.01 -5.17 6.73
N TYR A 89 3.01 -3.97 7.30
CA TYR A 89 3.96 -3.53 8.32
C TYR A 89 3.27 -3.28 9.65
N ARG A 90 4.03 -3.36 10.74
CA ARG A 90 3.55 -3.07 12.11
C ARG A 90 3.56 -1.57 12.42
N PHE A 91 4.53 -0.87 11.86
CA PHE A 91 4.71 0.57 12.00
C PHE A 91 5.26 1.10 10.68
N PRO A 92 5.08 2.40 10.39
CA PRO A 92 5.59 3.01 9.17
C PRO A 92 7.12 2.99 9.19
N LEU A 93 7.72 2.33 8.19
CA LEU A 93 9.17 2.17 8.07
C LEU A 93 9.86 3.41 7.50
N SER A 94 9.13 4.18 6.70
CA SER A 94 9.59 5.41 6.08
C SER A 94 8.65 6.56 6.39
N THR A 95 9.18 7.78 6.35
CA THR A 95 8.39 9.00 6.54
C THR A 95 7.27 9.13 5.50
N THR A 96 7.50 8.62 4.29
CA THR A 96 6.48 8.57 3.23
C THR A 96 5.33 7.62 3.56
N GLN A 97 5.58 6.53 4.30
CA GLN A 97 4.53 5.61 4.74
C GLN A 97 3.65 6.23 5.83
N ASN A 98 4.13 7.21 6.61
CA ASN A 98 3.31 7.90 7.61
C ASN A 98 2.07 8.56 6.98
N VAL A 99 2.20 9.11 5.78
CA VAL A 99 1.09 9.81 5.09
C VAL A 99 -0.03 8.83 4.72
N GLY A 100 0.33 7.63 4.28
CA GLY A 100 -0.62 6.59 3.90
C GLY A 100 -0.90 5.57 5.01
N TRP A 101 -0.47 5.85 6.25
CA TRP A 101 -0.68 4.94 7.38
C TRP A 101 -2.11 5.01 7.91
N TRP A 102 -2.72 6.19 7.82
CA TRP A 102 -4.07 6.46 8.28
C TRP A 102 -5.06 6.31 7.12
N THR A 103 -6.01 5.41 7.24
CA THR A 103 -6.98 5.12 6.18
C THR A 103 -8.33 5.77 6.48
N HIS A 104 -9.02 6.26 5.44
CA HIS A 104 -10.39 6.80 5.54
C HIS A 104 -11.43 5.84 6.11
N LYS A 105 -11.12 4.53 6.12
CA LYS A 105 -11.97 3.46 6.65
C LYS A 105 -11.89 3.33 8.17
N GLU A 106 -10.87 3.90 8.80
CA GLU A 106 -10.80 3.89 10.26
C GLU A 106 -11.97 4.70 10.83
N PRO A 107 -12.59 4.25 11.93
CA PRO A 107 -13.72 4.94 12.53
C PRO A 107 -13.25 6.19 13.29
N LEU A 108 -12.64 7.15 12.59
CA LEU A 108 -12.10 8.41 13.13
C LEU A 108 -13.18 9.21 13.86
N LYS A 109 -14.43 9.18 13.36
CA LYS A 109 -15.57 9.82 14.02
C LYS A 109 -15.85 9.25 15.41
N LYS A 110 -15.54 7.97 15.66
CA LYS A 110 -15.69 7.30 16.96
C LYS A 110 -14.44 7.49 17.83
N ASN A 111 -13.27 7.34 17.22
CA ASN A 111 -11.99 7.38 17.95
C ASN A 111 -11.58 8.82 18.34
N GLU A 112 -11.83 9.78 17.45
CA GLU A 112 -11.42 11.18 17.57
C GLU A 112 -12.55 12.14 17.15
N PRO A 113 -13.67 12.18 17.89
CA PRO A 113 -14.84 12.99 17.51
C PRO A 113 -14.52 14.49 17.39
N TRP A 114 -13.50 14.96 18.10
CA TRP A 114 -13.03 16.34 18.08
C TRP A 114 -12.40 16.77 16.74
N THR A 115 -11.93 15.83 15.92
CA THR A 115 -11.40 16.14 14.57
C THR A 115 -12.50 16.30 13.53
N HIS A 116 -13.72 15.86 13.84
CA HIS A 116 -14.81 15.83 12.88
C HIS A 116 -15.53 17.19 12.82
N VAL A 117 -15.49 17.81 11.65
CA VAL A 117 -16.23 19.03 11.33
C VAL A 117 -17.22 18.71 10.22
N HIS A 118 -18.44 19.27 10.31
CA HIS A 118 -19.41 19.14 9.23
C HIS A 118 -18.89 19.86 7.97
N ARG A 119 -18.74 19.11 6.87
CA ARG A 119 -18.24 19.64 5.61
C ARG A 119 -19.41 19.98 4.69
N HIS A 120 -19.48 21.23 4.27
CA HIS A 120 -20.39 21.69 3.22
C HIS A 120 -19.63 21.71 1.90
N VAL A 121 -19.92 20.76 1.02
CA VAL A 121 -19.36 20.76 -0.33
C VAL A 121 -20.12 21.78 -1.17
N HIS A 122 -19.42 22.52 -2.02
CA HIS A 122 -20.07 23.34 -3.03
C HIS A 122 -20.71 22.42 -4.08
N ILE A 123 -22.05 22.41 -4.11
CA ILE A 123 -22.81 21.68 -5.12
C ILE A 123 -23.36 22.73 -6.09
N ASN A 124 -22.99 22.62 -7.36
CA ASN A 124 -23.52 23.50 -8.40
C ASN A 124 -25.02 23.30 -8.50
N SER A 125 -25.78 24.40 -8.47
CA SER A 125 -27.22 24.35 -8.72
C SER A 125 -27.50 23.96 -10.18
N GLU A 126 -28.70 23.45 -10.45
CA GLU A 126 -29.14 23.16 -11.83
C GLU A 126 -29.07 24.42 -12.71
N MET A 127 -29.37 25.60 -12.16
CA MET A 127 -29.21 26.88 -12.88
C MET A 127 -27.75 27.14 -13.21
N THR A 128 -26.84 26.96 -12.26
CA THR A 128 -25.39 27.10 -12.49
C THR A 128 -24.90 26.10 -13.54
N ARG A 129 -25.41 24.85 -13.52
CA ARG A 129 -25.07 23.84 -14.53
C ARG A 129 -25.57 24.26 -15.92
N PHE A 130 -26.82 24.67 -16.03
CA PHE A 130 -27.42 25.15 -17.28
C PHE A 130 -26.65 26.33 -17.87
N VAL A 131 -26.29 27.31 -17.04
CA VAL A 131 -25.52 28.49 -17.45
C VAL A 131 -24.15 28.08 -17.98
N ASN A 132 -23.47 27.16 -17.30
CA ASN A 132 -22.19 26.63 -17.77
C ASN A 132 -22.34 25.90 -19.12
N GLU A 133 -23.38 25.09 -19.29
CA GLU A 133 -23.68 24.39 -20.55
C GLU A 133 -23.99 25.38 -21.70
N MET A 134 -24.81 26.40 -21.45
CA MET A 134 -25.18 27.41 -22.44
C MET A 134 -24.01 28.33 -22.79
N SER A 135 -23.17 28.70 -21.82
CA SER A 135 -21.96 29.51 -22.07
C SER A 135 -20.94 28.79 -22.96
N LEU A 136 -20.91 27.46 -22.92
CA LEU A 136 -19.99 26.63 -23.71
C LEU A 136 -20.53 26.39 -25.13
N THR A 137 -21.85 26.25 -25.27
CA THR A 137 -22.51 25.92 -26.55
C THR A 137 -22.87 27.16 -27.36
N ASN A 138 -23.26 28.26 -26.71
CA ASN A 138 -23.70 29.48 -27.35
C ASN A 138 -22.83 30.67 -26.92
N ARG A 139 -22.08 31.22 -27.88
CA ARG A 139 -21.17 32.36 -27.65
C ARG A 139 -21.90 33.68 -27.35
N GLU A 140 -23.16 33.81 -27.75
CA GLU A 140 -24.00 34.99 -27.49
C GLU A 140 -24.81 34.86 -26.20
N PHE A 141 -24.72 33.72 -25.51
CA PHE A 141 -25.44 33.53 -24.26
C PHE A 141 -24.84 34.42 -23.16
N THR A 142 -25.71 35.26 -22.59
CA THR A 142 -25.39 36.15 -21.48
C THR A 142 -26.44 35.94 -20.40
N LEU A 143 -25.99 35.84 -19.15
CA LEU A 143 -26.89 35.86 -18.02
C LEU A 143 -26.99 37.32 -17.59
N PHE A 144 -28.06 37.96 -18.06
CA PHE A 144 -28.33 39.40 -18.06
C PHE A 144 -27.63 40.19 -19.19
#